data_AF-A0A916JQG5-F1
#
_entry.id   AF-A0A916JQG5-F1
#
_cell.length_a   1.000
_cell.length_b   1.000
_cell.length_c   1.000
_cell.angle_alpha   90.00
_cell.angle_beta   90.00
_cell.angle_gamma   90.00
#
_symmetry.space_group_name_H-M   'P 1'
#
loop_
_entity.id
_entity.type
_entity.pdbx_description
1 polymer ?
#
loop_
_entity_poly.entity_id
_entity_poly.type
_entity_poly.pdbx_seq_one_letter_code
_entity_poly.pdbx_strand_id
1 'polypeptide(L)'
;MITIQELLYNRGLDKSAKIKLVRHKDSRRDLYNLYRTDRAEFLAYQNSQSKDVFNSVDYIVSFIGEEGLKSRFIGVYKLTDRKQIASDHFEYQMEEVEKEFDDLKERVIIRWKNAISWHQWIKNKMEVVQIHPGLHYKQFTDYSDFILNFDELKEIVNKQYSDWKKMLSATKGIYLINDTKTGKLYVGSAYGEDGIWGRWCKYVTTNGHGDNKTLKELIVDDPTHGNNFQFSVLMLLPRTITPDEAIKKERLFKNKLGTNSFGLNNN
;
A
#
# COMPACT_ATOMS: atom_id res chain seq x y z
N MET A 1 -16.31 2.16 21.71
CA MET A 1 -14.87 2.07 21.42
C MET A 1 -14.67 0.78 20.64
N ILE A 2 -14.24 0.86 19.39
CA ILE A 2 -14.04 -0.32 18.53
C ILE A 2 -12.79 -1.08 19.02
N THR A 3 -12.88 -2.39 19.10
CA THR A 3 -11.78 -3.27 19.51
C THR A 3 -11.29 -4.13 18.36
N ILE A 4 -10.04 -4.59 18.42
CA ILE A 4 -9.53 -5.50 17.39
C ILE A 4 -10.31 -6.81 17.37
N GLN A 5 -10.77 -7.27 18.53
CA GLN A 5 -11.62 -8.44 18.66
C GLN A 5 -12.90 -8.33 17.82
N GLU A 6 -13.60 -7.20 17.87
CA GLU A 6 -14.79 -6.97 17.05
C GLU A 6 -14.47 -7.01 15.56
N LEU A 7 -13.36 -6.39 15.14
CA LEU A 7 -12.95 -6.39 13.73
C LEU A 7 -12.64 -7.81 13.21
N LEU A 8 -11.97 -8.63 14.03
CA LEU A 8 -11.58 -9.99 13.67
C LEU A 8 -12.77 -10.96 13.70
N TYR A 9 -13.61 -10.90 14.73
CA TYR A 9 -14.78 -11.78 14.82
C TYR A 9 -15.81 -11.51 13.73
N ASN A 10 -15.98 -10.25 13.33
CA ASN A 10 -16.85 -9.89 12.21
C ASN A 10 -16.32 -10.36 10.84
N ARG A 11 -15.05 -10.75 10.78
CA ARG A 11 -14.38 -11.34 9.60
C ARG A 11 -14.25 -12.87 9.69
N GLY A 12 -14.90 -13.50 10.67
CA GLY A 12 -14.97 -14.96 10.75
C GLY A 12 -13.93 -15.63 11.65
N LEU A 13 -13.14 -14.88 12.44
CA LEU A 13 -12.27 -15.50 13.44
C LEU A 13 -13.11 -16.27 14.48
N ASP A 14 -12.80 -17.55 14.70
CA ASP A 14 -13.53 -18.40 15.63
C ASP A 14 -13.39 -17.91 17.09
N LYS A 15 -14.52 -17.58 17.71
CA LYS A 15 -14.59 -17.11 19.11
C LYS A 15 -14.29 -18.21 20.13
N SER A 16 -14.42 -19.47 19.76
CA SER A 16 -14.16 -20.62 20.64
C SER A 16 -12.70 -21.04 20.66
N ALA A 17 -11.92 -20.61 19.66
CA ALA A 17 -10.51 -20.91 19.55
C ALA A 17 -9.68 -20.24 20.66
N LYS A 18 -8.58 -20.89 21.01
CA LYS A 18 -7.58 -20.39 21.96
C LYS A 18 -6.63 -19.44 21.24
N ILE A 19 -6.87 -18.14 21.41
CA ILE A 19 -6.16 -17.11 20.63
C ILE A 19 -5.31 -16.22 21.53
N LYS A 20 -4.05 -15.99 21.12
CA LYS A 20 -3.16 -14.99 21.74
C LYS A 20 -2.92 -13.80 20.82
N LEU A 21 -2.96 -12.61 21.40
CA LEU A 21 -2.43 -11.38 20.80
C LEU A 21 -0.93 -11.32 21.07
N VAL A 22 -0.14 -10.98 20.08
CA VAL A 22 1.33 -10.96 20.16
C VAL A 22 1.86 -9.61 19.68
N ARG A 23 2.62 -8.92 20.54
CA ARG A 23 3.27 -7.65 20.24
C ARG A 23 4.77 -7.85 20.11
N HIS A 24 5.27 -7.73 18.89
CA HIS A 24 6.69 -7.76 18.57
C HIS A 24 7.31 -6.39 18.77
N LYS A 25 8.28 -6.29 19.68
CA LYS A 25 9.08 -5.08 19.89
C LYS A 25 10.48 -5.47 20.35
N ASP A 26 11.48 -5.16 19.54
CA ASP A 26 12.89 -5.40 19.84
C ASP A 26 13.66 -4.11 19.56
N SER A 27 14.43 -3.62 20.53
CA SER A 27 15.23 -2.41 20.35
C SER A 27 16.48 -2.62 19.49
N ARG A 28 16.86 -3.88 19.24
CA ARG A 28 18.06 -4.26 18.52
C ARG A 28 17.82 -4.43 17.02
N ARG A 29 16.55 -4.50 16.59
CA ARG A 29 16.15 -4.79 15.20
C ARG A 29 14.95 -3.94 14.80
N ASP A 30 14.96 -3.43 13.58
CA ASP A 30 13.77 -2.84 12.99
C ASP A 30 12.85 -3.95 12.47
N LEU A 31 11.95 -4.41 13.33
CA LEU A 31 11.03 -5.50 13.00
C LEU A 31 10.02 -5.12 11.93
N TYR A 32 9.69 -3.83 11.81
CA TYR A 32 8.77 -3.37 10.76
C TYR A 32 9.45 -3.44 9.39
N ASN A 33 10.68 -2.94 9.29
CA ASN A 33 11.45 -3.07 8.07
C ASN A 33 11.69 -4.56 7.73
N LEU A 34 12.08 -5.38 8.72
CA LEU A 34 12.28 -6.81 8.52
C LEU A 34 11.03 -7.50 7.98
N TYR A 35 9.86 -7.27 8.58
CA TYR A 35 8.57 -7.79 8.09
C TYR A 35 8.29 -7.43 6.63
N ARG A 36 8.70 -6.22 6.19
CA ARG A 36 8.46 -5.73 4.83
C ARG A 36 9.47 -6.19 3.81
N THR A 37 10.75 -6.29 4.17
CA THR A 37 11.84 -6.56 3.22
C THR A 37 12.27 -8.03 3.21
N ASP A 38 12.11 -8.73 4.33
CA ASP A 38 12.43 -10.15 4.47
C ASP A 38 11.39 -10.86 5.35
N ARG A 39 10.25 -11.19 4.72
CA ARG A 39 9.13 -11.86 5.39
C ARG A 39 9.56 -13.22 5.96
N ALA A 40 10.48 -13.93 5.29
CA ALA A 40 10.93 -15.24 5.74
C ALA A 40 11.73 -15.13 7.05
N GLU A 41 12.66 -14.18 7.14
CA GLU A 41 13.40 -13.93 8.38
C GLU A 41 12.47 -13.44 9.50
N PHE A 42 11.51 -12.56 9.19
CA PHE A 42 10.52 -12.14 10.18
C PHE A 42 9.71 -13.32 10.75
N LEU A 43 9.24 -14.22 9.88
CA LEU A 43 8.50 -15.41 10.31
C LEU A 43 9.38 -16.35 11.13
N ALA A 44 10.66 -16.55 10.77
CA ALA A 44 11.59 -17.32 11.58
C ALA A 44 11.75 -16.72 12.99
N TYR A 45 11.83 -15.38 13.10
CA TYR A 45 11.84 -14.67 14.38
C TYR A 45 10.52 -14.87 15.17
N GLN A 46 9.35 -14.72 14.53
CA GLN A 46 8.05 -14.89 15.19
C GLN A 46 7.85 -16.34 15.69
N ASN A 47 8.29 -17.30 14.89
CA ASN A 47 8.07 -18.74 15.12
C ASN A 47 9.04 -19.36 16.12
N SER A 48 10.01 -18.60 16.62
CA SER A 48 11.03 -19.07 17.57
C SER A 48 10.89 -18.40 18.93
N GLN A 49 10.75 -19.18 20.00
CA GLN A 49 10.52 -18.66 21.35
C GLN A 49 11.38 -19.39 22.40
N SER A 50 11.88 -18.64 23.38
CA SER A 50 12.66 -19.22 24.47
C SER A 50 11.84 -19.96 25.53
N LYS A 51 10.52 -19.77 25.50
CA LYS A 51 9.55 -20.41 26.40
C LYS A 51 8.39 -20.94 25.59
N ASP A 52 7.69 -21.91 26.17
CA ASP A 52 6.53 -22.54 25.57
C ASP A 52 5.26 -21.65 25.65
N VAL A 53 5.35 -20.47 25.08
CA VAL A 53 4.32 -19.43 25.20
C VAL A 53 3.14 -19.67 24.27
N PHE A 54 3.22 -20.53 23.26
CA PHE A 54 2.09 -20.85 22.39
C PHE A 54 1.60 -22.30 22.53
N ASN A 55 1.93 -22.96 23.63
CA ASN A 55 1.32 -24.25 23.96
C ASN A 55 -0.21 -24.17 23.94
N SER A 56 -0.85 -25.10 23.24
CA SER A 56 -2.31 -25.21 23.14
C SER A 56 -2.99 -23.92 22.67
N VAL A 57 -2.32 -23.15 21.80
CA VAL A 57 -2.88 -21.97 21.13
C VAL A 57 -3.23 -22.38 19.71
N ASP A 58 -4.44 -22.04 19.27
CA ASP A 58 -4.92 -22.34 17.91
C ASP A 58 -4.50 -21.24 16.92
N TYR A 59 -4.53 -19.97 17.36
CA TYR A 59 -4.12 -18.82 16.56
C TYR A 59 -3.33 -17.79 17.36
N ILE A 60 -2.40 -17.12 16.67
CA ILE A 60 -1.89 -15.82 17.11
C ILE A 60 -2.42 -14.68 16.23
N VAL A 61 -2.68 -13.54 16.85
CA VAL A 61 -2.93 -12.26 16.20
C VAL A 61 -1.69 -11.42 16.41
N SER A 62 -0.95 -11.16 15.34
CA SER A 62 0.39 -10.59 15.41
C SER A 62 0.37 -9.07 15.16
N PHE A 63 1.18 -8.35 15.94
CA PHE A 63 1.33 -6.91 15.88
C PHE A 63 2.80 -6.51 16.00
N ILE A 64 3.19 -5.43 15.31
CA ILE A 64 4.49 -4.77 15.51
C ILE A 64 4.28 -3.55 16.42
N GLY A 65 5.03 -3.49 17.51
CA GLY A 65 4.97 -2.41 18.49
C GLY A 65 5.65 -1.15 17.96
N GLU A 66 4.93 -0.04 18.00
CA GLU A 66 5.41 1.29 17.59
C GLU A 66 5.81 2.13 18.81
N GLU A 67 5.86 3.46 18.61
CA GLU A 67 6.07 4.42 19.68
C GLU A 67 5.04 4.25 20.81
N GLY A 68 5.54 4.26 22.06
CA GLY A 68 4.74 4.04 23.25
C GLY A 68 4.03 2.68 23.26
N LEU A 69 2.70 2.73 23.39
CA LEU A 69 1.80 1.57 23.45
C LEU A 69 1.09 1.27 22.12
N LYS A 70 1.34 2.04 21.07
CA LYS A 70 0.76 1.75 19.76
C LYS A 70 1.32 0.44 19.22
N SER A 71 0.48 -0.33 18.55
CA SER A 71 0.88 -1.58 17.88
C SER A 71 0.08 -1.76 16.60
N ARG A 72 0.78 -2.01 15.50
CA ARG A 72 0.24 -2.16 14.16
C ARG A 72 -0.07 -3.62 13.87
N PHE A 73 -1.30 -3.93 13.46
CA PHE A 73 -1.71 -5.28 13.10
C PHE A 73 -0.99 -5.76 11.82
N ILE A 74 -0.46 -6.98 11.83
CA ILE A 74 0.30 -7.54 10.68
C ILE A 74 -0.17 -8.93 10.22
N GLY A 75 -1.12 -9.56 10.92
CA GLY A 75 -1.74 -10.80 10.44
C GLY A 75 -2.32 -11.67 11.54
N VAL A 76 -3.07 -12.69 11.11
CA VAL A 76 -3.53 -13.80 11.95
C VAL A 76 -2.86 -15.07 11.45
N TYR A 77 -2.30 -15.85 12.37
CA TYR A 77 -1.55 -17.05 12.04
C TYR A 77 -2.11 -18.23 12.81
N LYS A 78 -2.47 -19.29 12.11
CA LYS A 78 -2.91 -20.56 12.68
C LYS A 78 -1.70 -21.41 13.04
N LEU A 79 -1.64 -21.93 14.26
CA LEU A 79 -0.59 -22.86 14.64
C LEU A 79 -0.92 -24.25 14.12
N THR A 80 0.06 -24.89 13.49
CA THR A 80 -0.09 -26.23 12.89
C THR A 80 0.82 -27.27 13.55
N ASP A 81 2.00 -26.86 14.03
CA ASP A 81 2.94 -27.75 14.71
C ASP A 81 3.75 -27.00 15.79
N ARG A 82 4.29 -27.75 16.74
CA ARG A 82 5.14 -27.27 17.84
C ARG A 82 6.24 -28.28 18.14
N LYS A 83 7.49 -27.82 18.13
CA LYS A 83 8.66 -28.62 18.51
C LYS A 83 9.47 -27.94 19.60
N GLN A 84 9.90 -28.72 20.58
CA GLN A 84 10.94 -28.29 21.52
C GLN A 84 12.28 -28.77 20.98
N ILE A 85 13.13 -27.83 20.57
CA ILE A 85 14.40 -28.15 19.89
C ILE A 85 15.56 -28.14 20.90
N ALA A 86 15.42 -27.39 22.00
CA ALA A 86 16.33 -27.39 23.14
C ALA A 86 15.57 -27.16 24.46
N SER A 87 16.27 -27.24 25.60
CA SER A 87 15.66 -27.02 26.93
C SER A 87 14.91 -25.69 27.05
N ASP A 88 15.39 -24.66 26.37
CA ASP A 88 14.90 -23.29 26.38
C ASP A 88 14.59 -22.78 24.96
N HIS A 89 14.22 -23.68 24.05
CA HIS A 89 13.92 -23.31 22.67
C HIS A 89 12.73 -24.09 22.09
N PHE A 90 11.75 -23.34 21.63
CA PHE A 90 10.53 -23.85 21.00
C PHE A 90 10.37 -23.22 19.63
N GLU A 91 10.14 -24.07 18.63
CA GLU A 91 9.76 -23.68 17.28
C GLU A 91 8.30 -24.03 17.02
N TYR A 92 7.60 -23.13 16.33
CA TYR A 92 6.21 -23.30 15.95
C TYR A 92 6.10 -23.24 14.42
N GLN A 93 5.31 -24.14 13.84
CA GLN A 93 4.88 -23.99 12.46
C GLN A 93 3.54 -23.28 12.46
N MET A 94 3.43 -22.25 11.61
CA MET A 94 2.23 -21.46 11.50
C MET A 94 1.91 -21.16 10.04
N GLU A 95 0.62 -21.17 9.73
CA GLU A 95 0.08 -20.77 8.43
C GLU A 95 -0.68 -19.47 8.59
N GLU A 96 -0.45 -18.53 7.68
CA GLU A 96 -1.15 -17.25 7.71
C GLU A 96 -2.58 -17.39 7.17
N VAL A 97 -3.54 -16.79 7.89
CA VAL A 97 -4.94 -16.72 7.47
C VAL A 97 -5.12 -15.44 6.66
N GLU A 98 -4.76 -15.50 5.37
CA GLU A 98 -4.63 -14.29 4.54
C GLU A 98 -5.98 -13.68 4.15
N LYS A 99 -6.90 -14.47 3.58
CA LYS A 99 -8.06 -13.95 2.83
C LYS A 99 -8.99 -13.07 3.67
N GLU A 100 -9.19 -13.42 4.92
CA GLU A 100 -10.18 -12.80 5.80
C GLU A 100 -9.69 -11.51 6.46
N PHE A 101 -8.37 -11.32 6.59
CA PHE A 101 -7.78 -10.26 7.42
C PHE A 101 -6.77 -9.37 6.71
N ASP A 102 -6.46 -9.63 5.43
CA ASP A 102 -5.46 -8.86 4.68
C ASP A 102 -5.80 -7.36 4.63
N ASP A 103 -7.09 -7.02 4.53
CA ASP A 103 -7.59 -5.65 4.48
C ASP A 103 -7.33 -4.85 5.77
N LEU A 104 -6.99 -5.53 6.88
CA LEU A 104 -6.65 -4.90 8.16
C LEU A 104 -5.14 -4.68 8.32
N LYS A 105 -4.30 -5.45 7.60
CA LYS A 105 -2.85 -5.45 7.78
C LYS A 105 -2.28 -4.06 7.56
N GLU A 106 -1.41 -3.67 8.47
CA GLU A 106 -0.80 -2.36 8.61
C GLU A 106 -1.78 -1.18 8.71
N ARG A 107 -3.08 -1.38 8.59
CA ARG A 107 -4.08 -0.31 8.66
C ARG A 107 -4.62 -0.12 10.06
N VAL A 108 -4.82 -1.21 10.78
CA VAL A 108 -5.32 -1.16 12.15
C VAL A 108 -4.17 -0.96 13.13
N ILE A 109 -4.23 0.14 13.88
CA ILE A 109 -3.36 0.40 15.02
C ILE A 109 -4.19 0.29 16.29
N ILE A 110 -3.71 -0.52 17.21
CA ILE A 110 -4.30 -0.70 18.54
C ILE A 110 -3.48 0.00 19.61
N ARG A 111 -4.13 0.33 20.72
CA ARG A 111 -3.45 0.66 21.98
C ARG A 111 -3.24 -0.61 22.78
N TRP A 112 -1.98 -1.01 22.92
CA TRP A 112 -1.58 -2.12 23.75
C TRP A 112 -1.77 -1.79 25.22
N LYS A 113 -2.47 -2.66 25.96
CA LYS A 113 -2.88 -2.34 27.34
C LYS A 113 -1.75 -2.40 28.36
N ASN A 114 -0.75 -3.28 28.18
CA ASN A 114 0.34 -3.47 29.14
C ASN A 114 1.67 -3.68 28.41
N ALA A 115 2.59 -2.70 28.50
CA ALA A 115 3.90 -2.76 27.85
C ALA A 115 4.78 -3.95 28.29
N ILE A 116 4.58 -4.46 29.50
CA ILE A 116 5.42 -5.53 30.07
C ILE A 116 5.09 -6.88 29.45
N SER A 117 3.80 -7.14 29.18
CA SER A 117 3.33 -8.41 28.65
C SER A 117 3.19 -8.32 27.13
N TRP A 118 4.17 -8.88 26.42
CA TRP A 118 4.24 -8.87 24.96
C TRP A 118 3.28 -9.88 24.31
N HIS A 119 2.79 -10.89 25.03
CA HIS A 119 1.71 -11.76 24.56
C HIS A 119 0.54 -11.77 25.55
N GLN A 120 -0.69 -11.75 25.07
CA GLN A 120 -1.89 -11.70 25.91
C GLN A 120 -3.01 -12.55 25.32
N TRP A 121 -3.88 -13.14 26.15
CA TRP A 121 -5.06 -13.83 25.64
C TRP A 121 -6.04 -12.84 24.99
N ILE A 122 -6.73 -13.26 23.92
CA ILE A 122 -7.65 -12.40 23.15
C ILE A 122 -8.78 -11.79 23.99
N LYS A 123 -9.12 -12.37 25.15
CA LYS A 123 -10.08 -11.79 26.11
C LYS A 123 -9.65 -10.41 26.64
N ASN A 124 -8.36 -10.09 26.59
CA ASN A 124 -7.86 -8.76 26.91
C ASN A 124 -8.15 -7.80 25.75
N LYS A 125 -9.29 -7.10 25.84
CA LYS A 125 -9.75 -6.14 24.84
C LYS A 125 -8.68 -5.09 24.56
N MET A 126 -8.33 -4.92 23.28
CA MET A 126 -7.42 -3.87 22.81
C MET A 126 -8.21 -2.86 22.00
N GLU A 127 -8.13 -1.60 22.39
CA GLU A 127 -8.76 -0.49 21.68
C GLU A 127 -8.09 -0.29 20.32
N VAL A 128 -8.90 -0.16 19.27
CA VAL A 128 -8.44 0.36 17.97
C VAL A 128 -8.39 1.88 18.09
N VAL A 129 -7.18 2.43 18.03
CA VAL A 129 -6.97 3.89 18.13
C VAL A 129 -6.93 4.55 16.77
N GLN A 130 -6.61 3.80 15.73
CA GLN A 130 -6.54 4.31 14.36
C GLN A 130 -6.82 3.19 13.38
N ILE A 131 -7.62 3.49 12.36
CA ILE A 131 -7.75 2.68 11.16
C ILE A 131 -7.33 3.60 10.02
N HIS A 132 -6.22 3.27 9.36
CA HIS A 132 -5.81 4.03 8.20
C HIS A 132 -6.83 3.79 7.06
N PRO A 133 -7.43 4.85 6.48
CA PRO A 133 -8.13 4.75 5.21
C PRO A 133 -7.06 4.29 4.22
N GLY A 134 -7.19 3.07 3.72
CA GLY A 134 -6.11 2.41 3.01
C GLY A 134 -5.82 3.10 1.69
N LEU A 135 -4.55 3.45 1.47
CA LEU A 135 -3.88 3.36 0.17
C LEU A 135 -3.06 2.09 0.30
N HIS A 136 -3.38 1.10 -0.51
CA HIS A 136 -3.06 -0.29 -0.28
C HIS A 136 -1.61 -0.68 -0.63
N TYR A 137 -0.59 0.03 -0.11
CA TYR A 137 0.83 -0.37 -0.23
C TYR A 137 1.50 -0.20 -1.61
N LYS A 138 1.50 0.99 -2.19
CA LYS A 138 2.66 1.33 -3.04
C LYS A 138 3.46 2.42 -2.35
N GLN A 139 4.51 2.02 -1.64
CA GLN A 139 5.64 2.94 -1.51
C GLN A 139 6.14 3.22 -2.93
N PHE A 140 6.58 4.45 -3.16
CA PHE A 140 7.26 4.74 -4.41
C PHE A 140 8.54 3.88 -4.45
N THR A 141 8.61 2.92 -5.37
CA THR A 141 9.79 2.07 -5.58
C THR A 141 10.69 2.71 -6.63
N ASP A 142 10.20 2.75 -7.86
CA ASP A 142 10.84 3.37 -9.01
C ASP A 142 9.76 3.93 -9.95
N TYR A 143 10.14 4.85 -10.84
CA TYR A 143 9.23 5.43 -11.83
C TYR A 143 8.68 4.40 -12.83
N SER A 144 9.40 3.31 -13.07
CA SER A 144 9.04 2.27 -14.03
C SER A 144 8.19 1.12 -13.44
N ASP A 145 8.08 1.03 -12.12
CA ASP A 145 7.53 -0.15 -11.43
C ASP A 145 6.06 0.00 -11.00
N PHE A 146 5.37 1.07 -11.42
CA PHE A 146 4.00 1.29 -11.00
C PHE A 146 3.06 1.66 -12.15
N ILE A 147 1.82 1.23 -11.95
CA ILE A 147 0.61 1.71 -12.62
C ILE A 147 -0.35 2.08 -11.49
N LEU A 148 -0.90 3.29 -11.54
CA LEU A 148 -1.88 3.80 -10.58
C LEU A 148 -3.24 3.91 -11.25
N ASN A 149 -4.28 3.32 -10.68
CA ASN A 149 -5.63 3.70 -11.05
C ASN A 149 -5.95 5.13 -10.54
N PHE A 150 -7.03 5.73 -11.06
CA PHE A 150 -7.32 7.13 -10.75
C PHE A 150 -7.69 7.36 -9.27
N ASP A 151 -8.27 6.37 -8.59
CA ASP A 151 -8.56 6.47 -7.15
C ASP A 151 -7.28 6.45 -6.31
N GLU A 152 -6.31 5.59 -6.65
CA GLU A 152 -4.98 5.56 -6.03
C GLU A 152 -4.28 6.91 -6.22
N LEU A 153 -4.31 7.47 -7.43
CA LEU A 153 -3.71 8.77 -7.71
C LEU A 153 -4.42 9.89 -6.94
N LYS A 154 -5.76 9.91 -6.91
CA LYS A 154 -6.56 10.85 -6.11
C LYS A 154 -6.13 10.81 -4.66
N GLU A 155 -5.99 9.61 -4.11
CA GLU A 155 -5.62 9.45 -2.72
C GLU A 155 -4.19 9.92 -2.44
N ILE A 156 -3.22 9.56 -3.28
CA ILE A 156 -1.81 9.98 -3.16
C ILE A 156 -1.72 11.51 -3.15
N VAL A 157 -2.42 12.17 -4.07
CA VAL A 157 -2.45 13.62 -4.21
C VAL A 157 -3.19 14.26 -3.03
N ASN A 158 -4.41 13.83 -2.71
CA ASN A 158 -5.24 14.45 -1.68
C ASN A 158 -4.63 14.29 -0.28
N LYS A 159 -4.01 13.14 0.00
CA LYS A 159 -3.34 12.87 1.29
C LYS A 159 -1.88 13.31 1.31
N GLN A 160 -1.35 13.87 0.21
CA GLN A 160 0.01 14.42 0.11
C GLN A 160 1.11 13.44 0.56
N TYR A 161 1.08 12.20 0.05
CA TYR A 161 2.07 11.17 0.40
C TYR A 161 3.48 11.68 0.10
N SER A 162 4.33 11.81 1.15
CA SER A 162 5.61 12.53 1.10
C SER A 162 6.56 11.98 0.03
N ASP A 163 6.67 10.65 -0.05
CA ASP A 163 7.64 9.99 -0.92
C ASP A 163 7.23 10.15 -2.39
N TRP A 164 5.95 9.92 -2.68
CA TRP A 164 5.36 10.17 -4.00
C TRP A 164 5.50 11.62 -4.43
N LYS A 165 5.14 12.58 -3.56
CA LYS A 165 5.27 14.00 -3.85
C LYS A 165 6.71 14.37 -4.12
N LYS A 166 7.64 13.96 -3.27
CA LYS A 166 9.07 14.26 -3.42
C LYS A 166 9.62 13.71 -4.74
N MET A 167 9.34 12.44 -5.05
CA MET A 167 9.87 11.78 -6.25
C MET A 167 9.24 12.32 -7.53
N LEU A 168 7.91 12.39 -7.60
CA LEU A 168 7.21 12.89 -8.79
C LEU A 168 7.43 14.39 -9.04
N SER A 169 7.66 15.19 -8.00
CA SER A 169 8.04 16.60 -8.17
C SER A 169 9.48 16.76 -8.64
N ALA A 170 10.34 15.77 -8.36
CA ALA A 170 11.76 15.88 -8.65
C ALA A 170 12.11 15.67 -10.13
N THR A 171 11.19 15.11 -10.90
CA THR A 171 11.44 14.62 -12.25
C THR A 171 10.39 15.14 -13.23
N LYS A 172 10.85 15.57 -14.41
CA LYS A 172 10.02 15.80 -15.59
C LYS A 172 9.88 14.49 -16.36
N GLY A 173 8.84 14.31 -17.16
CA GLY A 173 8.65 13.02 -17.83
C GLY A 173 7.60 12.98 -18.92
N ILE A 174 7.63 11.89 -19.67
CA ILE A 174 6.54 11.43 -20.53
C ILE A 174 5.77 10.37 -19.75
N TYR A 175 4.45 10.51 -19.67
CA TYR A 175 3.55 9.57 -19.01
C TYR A 175 2.50 9.04 -19.98
N LEU A 176 1.88 7.94 -19.58
CA LEU A 176 0.79 7.28 -20.26
C LEU A 176 -0.45 7.32 -19.37
N ILE A 177 -1.60 7.60 -19.97
CA ILE A 177 -2.90 7.31 -19.39
C ILE A 177 -3.56 6.23 -20.25
N ASN A 178 -3.88 5.10 -19.64
CA ASN A 178 -4.62 4.01 -20.27
C ASN A 178 -6.09 4.08 -19.80
N ASP A 179 -7.02 4.13 -20.74
CA ASP A 179 -8.45 3.99 -20.46
C ASP A 179 -8.82 2.50 -20.51
N THR A 180 -9.01 1.88 -19.34
CA THR A 180 -9.28 0.44 -19.23
C THR A 180 -10.66 0.05 -19.78
N LYS A 181 -11.58 1.00 -19.95
CA LYS A 181 -12.91 0.76 -20.53
C LYS A 181 -12.86 0.61 -22.05
N THR A 182 -12.00 1.38 -22.72
CA THR A 182 -11.92 1.42 -24.19
C THR A 182 -10.63 0.80 -24.75
N GLY A 183 -9.61 0.60 -23.91
CA GLY A 183 -8.26 0.21 -24.31
C GLY A 183 -7.47 1.35 -24.98
N LYS A 184 -8.02 2.56 -25.05
CA LYS A 184 -7.37 3.69 -25.72
C LYS A 184 -6.29 4.32 -24.83
N LEU A 185 -5.24 4.78 -25.48
CA LEU A 185 -4.07 5.35 -24.83
C LEU A 185 -3.98 6.87 -25.05
N TYR A 186 -3.55 7.58 -24.01
CA TYR A 186 -3.19 8.99 -24.05
C TYR A 186 -1.73 9.15 -23.61
N VAL A 187 -0.91 9.81 -24.42
CA VAL A 187 0.46 10.20 -24.08
C VAL A 187 0.47 11.69 -23.73
N GLY A 188 1.13 12.03 -22.62
CA GLY A 188 1.38 13.42 -22.25
C GLY A 188 2.78 13.64 -21.71
N SER A 189 3.20 14.90 -21.71
CA SER A 189 4.45 15.33 -21.09
C SER A 189 4.20 16.20 -19.87
N ALA A 190 5.15 16.16 -18.93
CA ALA A 190 5.20 16.96 -17.72
C ALA A 190 6.57 17.62 -17.64
N TYR A 191 6.66 18.85 -18.13
CA TYR A 191 7.91 19.63 -18.20
C TYR A 191 7.86 20.95 -17.40
N GLY A 192 6.79 21.20 -16.65
CA GLY A 192 6.67 22.34 -15.74
C GLY A 192 7.54 22.22 -14.49
N GLU A 193 7.54 23.26 -13.66
CA GLU A 193 8.38 23.37 -12.46
C GLU A 193 8.13 22.26 -11.44
N ASP A 194 6.86 21.87 -11.25
CA ASP A 194 6.46 20.82 -10.30
C ASP A 194 6.56 19.40 -10.88
N GLY A 195 7.23 19.22 -12.03
CA GLY A 195 7.47 17.92 -12.65
C GLY A 195 6.19 17.13 -12.96
N ILE A 196 6.28 15.80 -12.84
CA ILE A 196 5.14 14.88 -13.01
C ILE A 196 4.06 15.16 -11.96
N TRP A 197 4.45 15.47 -10.72
CA TRP A 197 3.52 15.74 -9.61
C TRP A 197 2.53 16.86 -9.94
N GLY A 198 3.02 18.01 -10.43
CA GLY A 198 2.15 19.14 -10.77
C GLY A 198 1.14 18.77 -11.86
N ARG A 199 1.60 18.04 -12.89
CA ARG A 199 0.72 17.61 -13.98
C ARG A 199 -0.32 16.60 -13.50
N TRP A 200 0.04 15.65 -12.65
CA TRP A 200 -0.89 14.65 -12.11
C TRP A 200 -1.86 15.23 -11.07
N CYS A 201 -1.43 16.20 -10.26
CA CYS A 201 -2.33 16.99 -9.42
C CYS A 201 -3.43 17.67 -10.26
N LYS A 202 -3.09 18.15 -11.44
CA LYS A 202 -4.06 18.77 -12.34
C LYS A 202 -5.11 17.77 -12.84
N TYR A 203 -4.73 16.53 -13.15
CA TYR A 203 -5.69 15.48 -13.48
C TYR A 203 -6.63 15.19 -12.30
N VAL A 204 -6.09 15.10 -11.07
CA VAL A 204 -6.90 14.88 -9.86
C VAL A 204 -7.90 16.02 -9.62
N THR A 205 -7.46 17.29 -9.69
CA THR A 205 -8.35 18.45 -9.44
C THR A 205 -9.39 18.68 -10.53
N THR A 206 -9.21 18.08 -11.71
CA THR A 206 -10.13 18.18 -12.85
C THR A 206 -10.87 16.88 -13.13
N ASN A 207 -10.94 15.97 -12.15
CA ASN A 207 -11.64 14.69 -12.29
C ASN A 207 -11.20 13.87 -13.53
N GLY A 208 -9.91 13.87 -13.84
CA GLY A 208 -9.29 12.97 -14.82
C GLY A 208 -9.00 13.60 -16.17
N HIS A 209 -9.45 14.83 -16.47
CA HIS A 209 -9.24 15.39 -17.82
C HIS A 209 -7.97 16.23 -17.99
N GLY A 210 -7.45 16.86 -16.94
CA GLY A 210 -6.19 17.63 -16.97
C GLY A 210 -6.17 18.75 -18.01
N ASP A 211 -7.31 19.40 -18.23
CA ASP A 211 -7.61 20.37 -19.30
C ASP A 211 -7.39 19.87 -20.74
N ASN A 212 -7.22 18.55 -20.96
CA ASN A 212 -7.20 18.00 -22.31
C ASN A 212 -8.60 17.93 -22.90
N LYS A 213 -8.76 18.37 -24.16
CA LYS A 213 -10.04 18.43 -24.85
C LYS A 213 -10.75 17.07 -24.93
N THR A 214 -10.09 16.05 -25.47
CA THR A 214 -10.66 14.70 -25.66
C THR A 214 -11.05 14.08 -24.31
N LEU A 215 -10.17 14.18 -23.31
CA LEU A 215 -10.48 13.64 -21.98
C LEU A 215 -11.63 14.40 -21.32
N LYS A 216 -11.74 15.72 -21.54
CA LYS A 216 -12.84 16.53 -21.01
C LYS A 216 -14.17 16.13 -21.62
N GLU A 217 -14.21 15.84 -22.92
CA GLU A 217 -15.40 15.34 -23.60
C GLU A 217 -15.88 14.01 -22.99
N LEU A 218 -14.96 13.07 -22.69
CA LEU A 218 -15.30 11.82 -21.99
C LEU A 218 -15.89 12.04 -20.60
N ILE A 219 -15.34 12.97 -19.82
CA ILE A 219 -15.84 13.29 -18.47
C ILE A 219 -17.18 14.04 -18.52
N VAL A 220 -17.43 14.85 -19.55
CA VAL A 220 -18.72 15.52 -19.74
C VAL A 220 -19.82 14.52 -20.10
N ASP A 221 -19.50 13.52 -20.93
CA ASP A 221 -20.43 12.44 -21.29
C ASP A 221 -20.73 11.50 -20.12
N ASP A 222 -19.68 11.09 -19.38
CA ASP A 222 -19.78 10.27 -18.18
C ASP A 222 -18.88 10.84 -17.07
N PRO A 223 -19.43 11.52 -16.06
CA PRO A 223 -18.67 12.10 -14.95
C PRO A 223 -17.83 11.10 -14.15
N THR A 224 -18.14 9.80 -14.26
CA THR A 224 -17.39 8.71 -13.60
C THR A 224 -16.34 8.07 -14.49
N HIS A 225 -16.27 8.46 -15.78
CA HIS A 225 -15.38 7.82 -16.78
C HIS A 225 -13.91 7.86 -16.36
N GLY A 226 -13.50 8.89 -15.64
CA GLY A 226 -12.13 9.03 -15.12
C GLY A 226 -11.69 7.88 -14.20
N ASN A 227 -12.62 7.16 -13.58
CA ASN A 227 -12.30 5.98 -12.75
C ASN A 227 -11.72 4.81 -13.58
N ASN A 228 -11.89 4.84 -14.91
CA ASN A 228 -11.28 3.87 -15.83
C ASN A 228 -9.84 4.22 -16.21
N PHE A 229 -9.30 5.36 -15.74
CA PHE A 229 -7.95 5.79 -16.09
C PHE A 229 -6.90 5.15 -15.20
N GLN A 230 -5.82 4.71 -15.84
CA GLN A 230 -4.59 4.25 -15.22
C GLN A 230 -3.40 5.10 -15.66
N PHE A 231 -2.53 5.46 -14.74
CA PHE A 231 -1.40 6.37 -14.92
C PHE A 231 -0.08 5.63 -14.72
N SER A 232 0.87 5.83 -15.64
CA SER A 232 2.23 5.29 -15.55
C SER A 232 3.25 6.22 -16.23
N VAL A 233 4.53 6.03 -15.94
CA VAL A 233 5.63 6.81 -16.54
C VAL A 233 6.29 6.02 -17.66
N LEU A 234 6.47 6.65 -18.83
CA LEU A 234 7.13 6.05 -20.00
C LEU A 234 8.61 6.42 -20.10
N MET A 235 8.96 7.65 -19.72
CA MET A 235 10.32 8.17 -19.84
C MET A 235 10.56 9.30 -18.86
N LEU A 236 11.68 9.24 -18.15
CA LEU A 236 12.19 10.36 -17.35
C LEU A 236 12.92 11.34 -18.24
N LEU A 237 12.73 12.63 -17.98
CA LEU A 237 13.38 13.72 -18.69
C LEU A 237 14.29 14.51 -17.74
N PRO A 238 15.43 15.03 -18.23
CA PRO A 238 16.28 15.93 -17.45
C PRO A 238 15.50 17.15 -16.98
N ARG A 239 15.83 17.70 -15.80
CA ARG A 239 15.21 18.96 -15.33
C ARG A 239 15.44 20.14 -16.27
N THR A 240 16.59 20.13 -16.95
CA THR A 240 17.01 21.15 -17.92
C THR A 240 16.32 21.03 -19.29
N ILE A 241 15.47 20.01 -19.49
CA ILE A 241 14.75 19.84 -20.76
C ILE A 241 13.93 21.09 -21.07
N THR A 242 14.01 21.56 -22.31
CA THR A 242 13.16 22.66 -22.79
C THR A 242 11.76 22.14 -23.13
N PRO A 243 10.74 23.01 -23.13
CA PRO A 243 9.39 22.63 -23.56
C PRO A 243 9.35 21.99 -24.96
N ASP A 244 10.09 22.56 -25.92
CA ASP A 244 10.13 22.06 -27.30
C ASP A 244 10.72 20.65 -27.40
N GLU A 245 11.78 20.37 -26.63
CA GLU A 245 12.38 19.04 -26.58
C GLU A 245 11.44 18.02 -25.92
N ALA A 246 10.76 18.40 -24.83
CA ALA A 246 9.77 17.55 -24.17
C ALA A 246 8.60 17.22 -25.11
N ILE A 247 8.08 18.21 -25.83
CA ILE A 247 7.03 18.04 -26.85
C ILE A 247 7.52 17.14 -28.00
N LYS A 248 8.77 17.29 -28.44
CA LYS A 248 9.36 16.42 -29.45
C LYS A 248 9.41 14.95 -28.98
N LYS A 249 9.75 14.71 -27.71
CA LYS A 249 9.74 13.36 -27.11
C LYS A 249 8.33 12.81 -26.97
N GLU A 250 7.37 13.64 -26.52
CA GLU A 250 5.95 13.29 -26.45
C GLU A 250 5.43 12.82 -27.81
N ARG A 251 5.68 13.60 -28.88
CA ARG A 251 5.29 13.25 -30.25
C ARG A 251 5.91 11.94 -30.74
N LEU A 252 7.16 11.66 -30.37
CA LEU A 252 7.79 10.37 -30.70
C LEU A 252 7.02 9.21 -30.07
N PHE A 253 6.61 9.31 -28.80
CA PHE A 253 5.81 8.28 -28.14
C PHE A 253 4.40 8.17 -28.72
N LYS A 254 3.74 9.28 -29.04
CA LYS A 254 2.44 9.27 -29.75
C LYS A 254 2.50 8.48 -31.05
N ASN A 255 3.55 8.70 -31.84
CA ASN A 255 3.75 7.99 -33.10
C ASN A 255 4.04 6.50 -32.87
N LYS A 256 4.89 6.16 -31.90
CA LYS A 256 5.22 4.76 -31.58
C LYS A 256 4.01 3.96 -31.09
N LEU A 257 3.13 4.59 -30.32
CA LEU A 257 1.97 3.95 -29.70
C LEU A 257 0.67 4.18 -30.49
N GLY A 258 0.72 4.94 -31.59
CA GLY A 258 -0.43 5.21 -32.44
C GLY A 258 -1.54 6.05 -31.78
N THR A 259 -1.23 6.83 -30.74
CA THR A 259 -2.28 7.46 -29.90
C THR A 259 -3.01 8.63 -30.55
N ASN A 260 -2.47 9.19 -31.64
CA ASN A 260 -3.16 10.20 -32.46
C ASN A 260 -4.19 9.58 -33.42
N SER A 261 -3.99 8.34 -33.84
CA SER A 261 -4.86 7.67 -34.82
C SER A 261 -5.89 6.76 -34.16
N PHE A 262 -5.50 6.09 -33.06
CA PHE A 262 -6.32 5.07 -32.40
C PHE A 262 -6.52 5.33 -30.90
N GLY A 263 -5.88 6.37 -30.36
CA GLY A 263 -5.90 6.71 -28.94
C GLY A 263 -6.76 7.94 -28.62
N LEU A 264 -6.35 8.65 -27.57
CA LEU A 264 -7.05 9.80 -27.01
C LEU A 264 -6.32 11.12 -27.27
N ASN A 265 -5.16 11.09 -27.94
CA ASN A 265 -4.48 12.31 -28.35
C ASN A 265 -5.12 12.86 -29.63
N ASN A 266 -5.41 14.16 -29.65
CA ASN A 266 -6.05 14.84 -30.80
C ASN A 266 -5.32 16.16 -31.14
N ASN A 267 -4.00 16.12 -31.03
CA ASN A 267 -3.10 17.26 -31.22
C ASN A 267 -1.81 16.87 -31.94
#